data_AF-A0A971A2R8-F1
#
_entry.id   AF-A0A971A2R8-F1
#
_cell.length_a   1.000
_cell.length_b   1.000
_cell.length_c   1.000
_cell.angle_alpha   90.00
_cell.angle_beta   90.00
_cell.angle_gamma   90.00
#
_symmetry.space_group_name_H-M   'P 1'
#
loop_
_entity.id
_entity.type
_entity.pdbx_description
1 polymer ?
#
loop_
_entity_poly.entity_id
_entity_poly.type
_entity_poly.pdbx_seq_one_letter_code
_entity_poly.pdbx_strand_id
1 'polypeptide(L)' 'MADRERQTIAAVVVTYNRKELLTRCLDALLAQSHRPDAIYIIDNDSTDGTYEDLLDRGLIVALS' A
#
# COMPACT_ATOMS: atom_id res chain seq x y z
N MET A 1 23.59 -15.55 -20.71
CA MET A 1 22.20 -15.04 -20.67
C MET A 1 22.29 -13.62 -20.13
N ALA A 2 21.82 -12.63 -20.87
CA ALA A 2 21.94 -11.23 -20.47
C ALA A 2 21.23 -11.01 -19.12
N ASP A 3 21.94 -10.40 -18.18
CA ASP A 3 21.35 -9.84 -16.96
C ASP A 3 20.38 -8.74 -17.39
N ARG A 4 19.10 -9.08 -17.48
CA ARG A 4 18.06 -8.13 -17.84
C ARG A 4 17.74 -7.40 -16.55
N GLU A 5 18.13 -6.12 -16.46
CA GLU A 5 17.89 -5.28 -15.29
C GLU A 5 16.48 -5.52 -14.74
N ARG A 6 16.40 -5.90 -13.46
CA ARG A 6 15.15 -6.18 -12.78
C ARG A 6 14.30 -4.90 -12.83
N GLN A 7 13.13 -4.99 -13.46
CA GLN A 7 12.20 -3.86 -13.52
C GLN A 7 11.74 -3.51 -12.11
N THR A 8 11.78 -2.22 -11.78
CA THR A 8 11.22 -1.70 -10.54
C THR A 8 9.72 -1.49 -10.69
N ILE A 9 8.93 -1.95 -9.72
CA ILE A 9 7.47 -1.88 -9.74
C ILE A 9 6.97 -1.04 -8.57
N ALA A 10 6.12 -0.06 -8.87
CA ALA A 10 5.38 0.69 -7.86
C ALA A 10 3.88 0.40 -7.99
N ALA A 11 3.22 0.09 -6.87
CA ALA A 11 1.77 0.03 -6.80
C ALA A 11 1.25 1.37 -6.26
N VAL A 12 0.28 1.98 -6.94
CA VAL A 12 -0.40 3.20 -6.48
C VAL A 12 -1.85 2.86 -6.21
N VAL A 13 -2.29 3.05 -4.97
CA VAL A 13 -3.64 2.71 -4.51
C VAL A 13 -4.34 3.99 -4.07
N VAL A 14 -5.41 4.36 -4.76
CA VAL A 14 -6.26 5.48 -4.37
C VAL A 14 -7.42 4.97 -3.54
N THR A 15 -7.72 5.62 -2.42
CA THR A 15 -8.79 5.20 -1.50
C THR A 15 -9.60 6.40 -1.00
N TYR A 16 -10.84 6.12 -0.57
CA TYR A 16 -11.74 7.06 0.11
C TYR A 16 -12.82 6.26 0.84
N ASN A 17 -12.84 6.29 2.17
CA ASN A 17 -13.81 5.60 3.03
C ASN A 17 -14.01 4.12 2.67
N ARG A 18 -12.89 3.38 2.52
CA ARG A 18 -12.86 1.97 2.12
C ARG A 18 -11.84 1.17 2.93
N LYS A 19 -11.71 1.44 4.23
CA LYS A 19 -10.74 0.78 5.12
C LYS A 19 -10.61 -0.73 4.90
N GLU A 20 -11.70 -1.51 4.98
CA GLU A 20 -11.58 -2.97 4.88
C GLU A 20 -11.12 -3.43 3.48
N LEU A 21 -11.51 -2.72 2.42
CA LEU A 21 -11.08 -3.05 1.07
C LEU A 21 -9.61 -2.69 0.85
N LEU A 22 -9.18 -1.53 1.35
CA LEU A 22 -7.78 -1.13 1.31
C LEU A 22 -6.91 -2.16 2.05
N THR A 23 -7.34 -2.60 3.24
CA THR A 23 -6.61 -3.59 4.03
C THR A 23 -6.40 -4.89 3.26
N ARG A 24 -7.47 -5.43 2.67
CA ARG A 24 -7.39 -6.62 1.81
C ARG A 24 -6.53 -6.41 0.56
N CYS A 25 -6.56 -5.21 -0.03
CA CYS A 25 -5.73 -4.87 -1.19
C CYS A 25 -4.24 -4.87 -0.82
N LEU A 26 -3.89 -4.25 0.30
CA LEU A 26 -2.53 -4.20 0.82
C LEU A 26 -2.02 -5.59 1.20
N ASP A 27 -2.85 -6.42 1.85
CA ASP A 27 -2.49 -7.81 2.15
C ASP A 27 -2.17 -8.60 0.87
N ALA A 28 -2.98 -8.42 -0.18
CA ALA A 28 -2.76 -9.07 -1.45
C ALA A 28 -1.46 -8.61 -2.13
N LEU A 29 -1.17 -7.30 -2.12
CA LEU A 29 0.07 -6.73 -2.67
C LEU A 29 1.31 -7.25 -1.93
N LEU A 30 1.25 -7.32 -0.60
CA LEU A 30 2.35 -7.80 0.23
C LEU A 30 2.56 -9.31 0.12
N ALA A 31 1.52 -10.08 -0.21
CA ALA A 31 1.58 -11.53 -0.39
C ALA A 31 2.06 -11.98 -1.79
N GLN A 32 2.25 -11.06 -2.75
CA GLN A 32 2.67 -11.43 -4.11
C GLN A 32 4.04 -12.11 -4.13
N SER A 33 4.22 -13.08 -5.03
CA SER A 33 5.51 -13.75 -5.27
C SER A 33 6.59 -12.78 -5.77
N HIS A 34 6.17 -11.72 -6.46
CA HIS A 34 6.99 -10.59 -6.82
C HIS A 34 6.34 -9.32 -6.29
N ARG A 35 6.77 -8.91 -5.09
CA ARG A 35 6.23 -7.74 -4.40
C ARG A 35 6.62 -6.45 -5.13
N PRO A 36 5.74 -5.43 -5.15
CA PRO A 36 6.14 -4.09 -5.54
C PRO A 36 7.32 -3.60 -4.70
N ASP A 37 8.24 -2.88 -5.32
CA ASP A 37 9.36 -2.23 -4.64
C ASP A 37 8.89 -1.01 -3.84
N ALA A 38 7.75 -0.43 -4.22
CA ALA A 38 7.09 0.65 -3.50
C ALA A 38 5.56 0.52 -3.56
N ILE A 39 4.88 0.94 -2.51
CA ILE A 39 3.43 1.10 -2.46
C ILE A 39 3.14 2.53 -2.04
N TYR A 40 2.36 3.25 -2.85
CA TYR A 40 1.88 4.60 -2.54
C TYR A 40 0.38 4.56 -2.31
N ILE A 41 -0.07 5.05 -1.16
CA ILE A 41 -1.49 5.18 -0.83
C ILE A 41 -1.86 6.65 -0.99
N ILE A 42 -2.82 6.93 -1.86
CA ILE A 42 -3.39 8.26 -2.06
C ILE A 42 -4.77 8.25 -1.41
N ASP A 43 -4.84 8.79 -0.20
CA ASP A 43 -6.09 8.91 0.55
C ASP A 43 -6.77 10.24 0.24
N ASN A 44 -7.99 10.17 -0.28
CA ASN A 44 -8.79 11.35 -0.61
C ASN A 44 -9.63 11.81 0.59
N ASP A 45 -8.98 12.05 1.73
CA ASP A 45 -9.62 12.53 2.98
C ASP A 45 -10.61 11.53 3.60
N SER A 46 -10.18 10.28 3.82
CA SER A 46 -11.02 9.30 4.50
C SER A 46 -11.27 9.67 5.96
N THR A 47 -12.48 9.38 6.45
CA THR A 47 -12.94 9.63 7.82
C THR A 47 -13.45 8.37 8.52
N ASP A 48 -13.26 7.20 7.89
CA ASP A 48 -13.72 5.89 8.35
C ASP A 48 -12.71 5.13 9.23
N GLY A 49 -11.65 5.80 9.65
CA GLY A 49 -10.54 5.21 10.39
C GLY A 49 -9.45 4.59 9.51
N THR A 50 -9.43 4.90 8.21
CA THR A 50 -8.40 4.38 7.27
C THR A 50 -6.98 4.74 7.74
N TYR A 51 -6.74 5.98 8.18
CA TYR A 51 -5.41 6.43 8.60
C TYR A 51 -4.92 5.68 9.85
N GLU A 52 -5.79 5.54 10.84
CA GLU A 52 -5.53 4.83 12.10
C GLU A 52 -5.25 3.35 11.84
N ASP A 53 -6.01 2.69 10.96
CA ASP A 53 -5.76 1.29 10.58
C ASP A 53 -4.38 1.10 9.95
N LEU A 54 -3.95 2.04 9.10
CA LEU A 54 -2.62 1.99 8.48
C LEU A 54 -1.49 2.20 9.51
N LEU A 55 -1.69 3.06 10.51
CA LEU A 55 -0.75 3.26 11.63
C LEU A 55 -0.68 2.03 12.53
N ASP A 56 -1.84 1.50 12.95
CA ASP A 56 -1.94 0.35 13.85
C ASP A 56 -1.30 -0.90 13.25
N ARG A 57 -1.40 -1.04 11.91
CA ARG A 57 -0.73 -2.12 11.15
C ARG A 57 0.76 -1.86 10.90
N GLY A 58 1.28 -0.69 11.28
CA GLY A 58 2.67 -0.30 11.06
C GLY A 58 3.04 -0.16 9.58
N LEU A 59 2.05 0.09 8.72
CA LEU A 59 2.27 0.27 7.28
C LEU A 59 2.69 1.70 6.92
N ILE A 60 2.33 2.66 7.78
CA ILE A 60 2.79 4.04 7.72
C ILE A 60 3.26 4.48 9.12
N VAL A 61 3.96 5.61 9.17
CA VAL A 61 4.35 6.27 10.42
C VAL A 61 3.75 7.66 10.48
N ALA A 62 3.40 8.11 11.68
CA ALA A 62 3.04 9.50 11.90
C ALA A 62 4.29 10.38 11.67
N LEU A 63 4.15 11.44 10.88
CA LEU A 63 5.20 12.44 10.75
C LEU A 63 5.20 13.32 12.01
N SER A 64 6.39 13.49 12.59
CA SER A 64 6.65 14.36 13.76
C SER A 64 6.84 15.82 13.37
#